data_AF-A0A6M3K345-F1
#
_entry.id   AF-A0A6M3K345-F1
#
_cell.length_a   1.000
_cell.length_b   1.000
_cell.length_c   1.000
_cell.angle_alpha   90.00
_cell.angle_beta   90.00
_cell.angle_gamma   90.00
#
_symmetry.space_group_name_H-M   'P 1'
#
loop_
_entity.id
_entity.type
_entity.pdbx_description
1 polymer ?
#
loop_
_entity_poly.entity_id
_entity_poly.type
_entity_poly.pdbx_seq_one_letter_code
_entity_poly.pdbx_strand_id
1 'polypeptide(L)'
;MATEKEIKAKYKAQHDSLTEDYYKNKLMSKDDFDLQHGQNWIDMEVELIVGGFFKPLEPVRDLKAEIDELRAEINKLKGIK
;
A
#
# COMPACT_ATOMS: atom_id res chain seq x y z
N MET A 1 -22.08 -4.68 0.50
CA MET A 1 -20.61 -4.70 0.65
C MET A 1 -20.28 -5.47 1.90
N ALA A 2 -19.17 -6.21 1.92
CA ALA A 2 -18.67 -6.82 3.16
C ALA A 2 -18.37 -5.73 4.19
N THR A 3 -18.54 -6.04 5.47
CA THR A 3 -18.16 -5.18 6.58
C THR A 3 -16.64 -5.15 6.75
N GLU A 4 -16.10 -4.11 7.39
CA GLU A 4 -14.67 -4.04 7.76
C GLU A 4 -14.19 -5.32 8.47
N LYS A 5 -15.02 -5.86 9.37
CA LYS A 5 -14.73 -7.07 10.14
C LYS A 5 -14.62 -8.30 9.24
N GLU A 6 -15.52 -8.45 8.28
CA GLU A 6 -15.51 -9.57 7.33
C GLU A 6 -14.30 -9.50 6.39
N ILE A 7 -13.96 -8.30 5.93
CA ILE A 7 -12.76 -8.05 5.12
C ILE A 7 -11.51 -8.47 5.91
N LYS A 8 -11.32 -7.95 7.12
CA LYS A 8 -10.17 -8.30 7.97
C LYS A 8 -10.11 -9.79 8.32
N ALA A 9 -11.27 -10.43 8.56
CA ALA A 9 -11.32 -11.86 8.86
C ALA A 9 -10.88 -12.73 7.67
N LYS A 10 -11.31 -12.37 6.45
CA LYS A 10 -10.91 -13.04 5.20
C LYS A 10 -9.40 -12.99 5.01
N TYR A 11 -8.80 -11.80 5.03
CA TYR A 11 -7.35 -11.65 4.80
C TYR A 11 -6.50 -12.20 5.94
N LYS A 12 -7.03 -12.24 7.17
CA LYS A 12 -6.39 -12.97 8.27
C LYS A 12 -6.33 -14.48 8.00
N ALA A 13 -7.44 -15.08 7.56
CA ALA A 13 -7.46 -16.51 7.26
C ALA A 13 -6.48 -16.87 6.13
N GLN A 14 -6.38 -16.02 5.10
CA GLN A 14 -5.40 -16.17 4.02
C GLN A 14 -3.96 -16.04 4.53
N HIS A 15 -3.68 -15.02 5.34
CA HIS A 15 -2.38 -14.85 6.00
C HIS A 15 -1.97 -16.08 6.81
N ASP A 16 -2.89 -16.61 7.63
CA ASP A 16 -2.62 -17.76 8.48
C ASP A 16 -2.32 -19.01 7.64
N SER A 17 -3.06 -19.23 6.55
CA SER A 17 -2.80 -20.32 5.59
C SER A 17 -1.42 -20.19 4.94
N LEU A 18 -1.07 -19.00 4.42
CA LEU A 18 0.24 -18.75 3.81
C LEU A 18 1.38 -18.97 4.80
N THR A 19 1.19 -18.52 6.04
CA THR A 19 2.17 -18.68 7.13
C THR A 19 2.35 -20.15 7.48
N GLU A 20 1.26 -20.92 7.57
CA GLU A 20 1.33 -22.35 7.83
C GLU A 20 2.04 -23.10 6.69
N ASP A 21 1.69 -22.80 5.44
CA ASP A 21 2.28 -23.45 4.27
C ASP A 21 3.79 -23.18 4.15
N TYR A 22 4.24 -21.97 4.45
CA TYR A 22 5.67 -21.63 4.42
C TYR A 22 6.44 -22.12 5.65
N TYR A 23 5.97 -21.83 6.87
CA TYR A 23 6.75 -22.13 8.07
C TYR A 23 6.64 -23.58 8.52
N LYS A 24 5.45 -24.18 8.45
CA LYS A 24 5.19 -25.52 8.98
C LYS A 24 5.29 -26.58 7.88
N ASN A 25 4.60 -26.37 6.76
CA ASN A 25 4.49 -27.40 5.72
C ASN A 25 5.63 -27.35 4.69
N LYS A 26 6.39 -26.25 4.65
CA LYS A 26 7.52 -26.03 3.70
C LYS A 26 7.11 -26.22 2.24
N LEU A 27 5.89 -25.81 1.89
CA LEU A 27 5.28 -26.03 0.58
C LEU A 27 5.63 -24.98 -0.46
N MET A 28 6.30 -23.90 -0.07
CA MET A 28 6.67 -22.80 -0.97
C MET A 28 8.04 -22.23 -0.64
N SER A 29 8.65 -21.57 -1.62
CA SER A 29 9.90 -20.85 -1.43
C SER A 29 9.69 -19.59 -0.60
N LYS A 30 10.79 -19.02 -0.08
CA LYS A 30 10.74 -17.73 0.62
C LYS A 30 10.26 -16.61 -0.29
N ASP A 31 10.71 -16.59 -1.54
CA ASP A 31 10.37 -15.51 -2.48
C ASP A 31 8.87 -15.57 -2.84
N ASP A 32 8.33 -16.78 -3.02
CA ASP A 32 6.88 -16.97 -3.23
C ASP A 32 6.06 -16.56 -2.01
N PHE A 33 6.54 -16.92 -0.80
CA PHE A 33 5.89 -16.53 0.44
C PHE A 33 5.87 -15.00 0.61
N ASP A 34 7.01 -14.34 0.45
CA ASP A 34 7.12 -12.88 0.62
C ASP A 34 6.23 -12.15 -0.40
N LEU A 35 6.20 -12.63 -1.65
CA LEU A 35 5.34 -12.05 -2.70
C LEU A 35 3.86 -12.18 -2.35
N GLN A 36 3.40 -13.40 -2.03
CA GLN A 36 1.99 -13.65 -1.74
C GLN A 36 1.53 -13.01 -0.42
N HIS A 37 2.39 -13.04 0.60
CA HIS A 37 2.13 -12.41 1.90
C HIS A 37 2.03 -10.89 1.75
N GLY A 38 2.94 -10.27 0.99
CA GLY A 38 2.88 -8.85 0.67
C GLY A 38 1.61 -8.49 -0.10
N GLN A 39 1.26 -9.26 -1.14
CA GLN A 39 0.05 -9.02 -1.93
C GLN A 39 -1.23 -9.12 -1.09
N ASN A 40 -1.30 -10.07 -0.16
CA ASN A 40 -2.44 -10.24 0.75
C ASN A 40 -2.72 -8.96 1.57
N TRP A 41 -1.69 -8.24 1.99
CA TRP A 41 -1.86 -6.96 2.69
C TRP A 41 -2.34 -5.83 1.77
N ILE A 42 -1.77 -5.74 0.57
CA ILE A 42 -2.16 -4.74 -0.43
C ILE A 42 -3.63 -4.92 -0.81
N ASP A 43 -4.04 -6.15 -1.08
CA ASP A 43 -5.42 -6.48 -1.46
C ASP A 43 -6.42 -6.14 -0.33
N MET A 44 -6.04 -6.41 0.93
CA MET A 44 -6.83 -6.01 2.09
C MET A 44 -7.00 -4.49 2.16
N GLU A 45 -5.91 -3.74 2.01
CA GLU A 45 -5.94 -2.27 2.05
C GLU A 45 -6.83 -1.71 0.95
N VAL A 46 -6.70 -2.22 -0.28
CA VAL A 46 -7.54 -1.83 -1.41
C VAL A 46 -9.02 -2.11 -1.13
N GLU A 47 -9.36 -3.29 -0.60
CA GLU A 47 -10.75 -3.64 -0.29
C GLU A 47 -11.33 -2.76 0.83
N LEU A 48 -10.50 -2.38 1.82
CA LEU A 48 -10.89 -1.44 2.88
C LEU A 48 -11.10 -0.01 2.36
N ILE A 49 -10.28 0.44 1.41
CA ILE A 49 -10.42 1.75 0.75
C ILE A 49 -11.71 1.79 -0.09
N VAL A 50 -11.92 0.77 -0.92
CA VAL A 50 -13.13 0.66 -1.76
C VAL A 50 -14.39 0.54 -0.89
N GLY A 51 -14.31 -0.17 0.23
CA GLY A 51 -15.38 -0.26 1.22
C GLY A 51 -15.64 1.02 2.01
N GLY A 52 -14.78 2.03 1.89
CA GLY A 52 -14.88 3.30 2.62
C GLY A 52 -14.49 3.20 4.10
N PHE A 53 -13.86 2.11 4.52
CA PHE A 53 -13.42 1.88 5.91
C PHE A 53 -12.03 2.46 6.20
N PHE A 54 -11.25 2.69 5.14
CA PHE A 54 -9.93 3.27 5.23
C PHE A 54 -9.79 4.38 4.20
N LYS A 55 -9.19 5.51 4.58
CA LYS A 55 -8.78 6.52 3.61
C LYS A 55 -7.28 6.34 3.37
N PRO A 56 -6.82 6.37 2.10
CA PRO A 56 -5.40 6.45 1.83
C PRO A 56 -4.81 7.62 2.63
N LEU A 57 -3.62 7.42 3.19
CA LEU A 57 -2.89 8.56 3.74
C LEU A 57 -2.64 9.54 2.60
N GLU A 58 -3.10 10.78 2.79
CA GLU A 58 -2.72 11.88 1.89
C GLU A 58 -1.19 11.91 1.82
N PRO A 59 -0.59 12.02 0.62
CA PRO A 59 0.84 12.15 0.50
C PRO A 59 1.31 13.33 1.36
N VAL A 60 2.26 13.07 2.25
CA VAL A 60 2.78 14.06 3.22
C VAL A 60 3.39 15.29 2.52
N ARG A 61 3.77 15.16 1.25
CA ARG A 61 4.35 16.21 0.41
C ARG A 61 3.56 16.38 -0.88
N ASP A 62 3.16 17.61 -1.15
CA ASP A 62 2.70 18.02 -2.48
C ASP A 62 3.91 18.31 -3.36
N LEU A 63 4.41 17.25 -4.02
CA LEU A 63 5.55 17.36 -4.93
C LEU A 63 5.32 18.37 -6.05
N LYS A 64 4.06 18.62 -6.44
CA LYS A 64 3.76 19.61 -7.47
C LYS A 64 3.98 21.02 -6.95
N ALA A 65 3.44 21.33 -5.77
CA ALA A 65 3.66 22.61 -5.12
C ALA A 65 5.16 22.89 -4.92
N GLU A 66 5.91 21.90 -4.44
CA GLU A 66 7.35 22.03 -4.22
C GLU A 66 8.13 22.21 -5.54
N ILE A 67 7.76 21.50 -6.61
CA ILE A 67 8.36 21.69 -7.93
C ILE A 67 8.05 23.08 -8.47
N ASP A 68 6.83 23.57 -8.29
CA ASP A 68 6.41 24.89 -8.76
C ASP A 68 7.16 26.00 -8.00
N GLU A 69 7.38 25.84 -6.68
CA GLU A 69 8.24 26.74 -5.88
C GLU A 69 9.69 26.74 -6.37
N LEU A 70 10.28 25.57 -6.57
CA LEU A 70 11.66 25.43 -7.08
C LEU A 70 11.81 26.04 -8.47
N ARG A 71 10.81 25.87 -9.35
CA ARG A 71 10.79 26.50 -10.68
C ARG A 71 10.73 28.02 -10.59
N ALA A 72 9.91 28.57 -9.69
CA ALA A 72 9.83 30.00 -9.46
C ALA A 72 11.18 30.56 -8.97
N GLU A 73 11.84 29.85 -8.07
CA GLU A 73 13.16 30.24 -7.55
C GLU A 73 14.25 30.17 -8.62
N ILE A 74 14.26 29.13 -9.45
CA ILE A 74 15.16 29.02 -10.62
C ILE A 74 14.96 30.17 -11.61
N ASN A 75 13.71 30.53 -11.92
CA ASN A 75 13.42 31.64 -12.84
C ASN A 75 13.91 32.97 -12.27
N LYS A 76 13.72 33.20 -10.96
CA LYS A 76 14.23 34.37 -10.24
C LYS A 76 15.76 34.45 -10.29
N LEU A 77 16.45 33.32 -10.10
CA LEU A 77 17.92 33.24 -10.14
C LEU A 77 18.49 33.41 -11.55
N LYS A 78 17.78 32.93 -12.58
CA LYS A 78 18.19 33.05 -13.98
C LYS A 78 17.95 34.45 -14.57
N GLY A 79 17.29 35.35 -13.84
CA GLY A 79 17.02 36.72 -14.31
C GLY A 79 16.15 36.76 -15.57
N ILE A 80 15.43 35.68 -15.87
CA ILE A 80 14.50 35.62 -16.99
C ILE A 80 13.25 36.38 -16.53
N LYS A 81 13.17 37.65 -16.92
CA LYS A 81 11.94 38.46 -16.88
C LYS A 81 10.92 37.90 -17.88
#